data_AF-A0A5C7LVZ1-F1
#
_entry.id   AF-A0A5C7LVZ1-F1
#
_cell.length_a   1.000
_cell.length_b   1.000
_cell.length_c   1.000
_cell.angle_alpha   90.00
_cell.angle_beta   90.00
_cell.angle_gamma   90.00
#
_symmetry.space_group_name_H-M   'P 1'
#
loop_
_entity.id
_entity.type
_entity.pdbx_description
1 polymer ?
#
loop_
_entity_poly.entity_id
_entity_poly.type
_entity_poly.pdbx_seq_one_letter_code
_entity_poly.pdbx_strand_id
1 'polypeptide(L)'
;MAVYIPKSRLGSGSGVAREERLKQRIESTPGFKALRQRLAEAKEERKEALADKWESNAEVHRWRSMSKEEQARDAIERLVPTAKAVEESRTGKECSYDDARKSAEKIAYRHDADKAEKK
;
A
#
# COMPACT_ATOMS: atom_id res chain seq x y z
N MET A 1 42.58 32.07 34.62
CA MET A 1 42.70 31.76 33.19
C MET A 1 41.67 30.70 32.83
N ALA A 2 40.72 31.00 31.95
CA ALA A 2 39.72 30.02 31.49
C ALA A 2 40.27 29.30 30.26
N VAL A 3 40.38 27.98 30.33
CA VAL A 3 40.84 27.14 29.20
C VAL A 3 39.66 26.94 28.25
N TYR A 4 39.77 27.45 27.02
CA TYR A 4 38.78 27.22 25.97
C TYR A 4 38.78 25.75 25.56
N ILE A 5 37.70 25.03 25.86
CA ILE A 5 37.49 23.66 25.39
C ILE A 5 36.69 23.73 24.09
N PRO A 6 37.25 23.29 22.94
CA PRO A 6 36.52 23.26 21.67
C PRO A 6 35.25 22.41 21.80
N LYS A 7 34.14 22.84 21.19
CA LYS A 7 32.86 22.09 21.21
C LYS A 7 32.97 20.64 20.71
N SER A 8 33.98 20.31 19.91
CA SER A 8 34.28 18.94 19.46
C SER A 8 34.82 18.01 20.56
N ARG A 9 35.29 18.56 21.71
CA ARG A 9 35.73 17.83 22.90
C ARG A 9 34.67 17.79 24.00
N LEU A 10 33.55 18.50 23.84
CA LEU A 10 32.37 18.31 24.67
C LEU A 10 31.70 17.02 24.15
N GLY A 11 31.68 15.97 24.96
CA GLY A 11 31.32 14.60 24.56
C GLY A 11 29.88 14.39 24.10
N SER A 12 29.48 15.01 23.01
CA SER A 12 28.23 14.76 22.28
C SER A 12 28.51 14.01 20.97
N GLY A 13 29.44 13.04 21.00
CA GLY A 13 29.74 12.15 19.89
C GLY A 13 28.69 11.04 19.77
N SER A 14 27.78 11.21 18.80
CA SER A 14 26.95 10.18 18.16
C SER A 14 26.13 9.24 19.08
N GLY A 15 25.00 9.72 19.60
CA GLY A 15 23.96 8.83 20.15
C GLY A 15 23.49 7.76 19.14
N VAL A 16 23.45 8.14 17.86
CA VAL A 16 23.08 7.26 16.73
C VAL A 16 24.02 6.04 16.61
N ALA A 17 25.34 6.23 16.72
CA ALA A 17 26.30 5.12 16.61
C ALA A 17 26.23 4.16 17.81
N ARG A 18 25.80 4.64 18.99
CA ARG A 18 25.59 3.80 20.17
C ARG A 18 24.32 2.97 20.02
N GLU A 19 23.25 3.55 19.50
CA GLU A 19 21.98 2.87 19.22
C GLU A 19 22.15 1.79 18.14
N GLU A 20 22.86 2.09 17.05
CA GLU A 20 23.15 1.11 15.98
C GLU A 20 23.95 -0.09 16.50
N ARG A 21 24.97 0.14 17.34
CA ARG A 21 25.74 -0.95 17.98
C ARG A 21 24.90 -1.79 18.92
N LEU A 22 23.97 -1.18 19.65
CA LEU A 22 23.04 -1.90 20.53
C LEU A 22 22.04 -2.76 19.72
N LYS A 23 21.49 -2.21 18.63
CA LYS A 23 20.63 -2.96 17.69
C LYS A 23 21.37 -4.15 17.11
N GLN A 24 22.59 -3.98 16.60
CA GLN A 24 23.41 -5.07 16.07
C GLN A 24 23.69 -6.16 17.11
N ARG A 25 23.98 -5.77 18.36
CA ARG A 25 24.16 -6.73 19.46
C ARG A 25 22.89 -7.51 19.74
N ILE A 26 21.72 -6.88 19.78
CA ILE A 26 20.44 -7.57 19.98
C ILE A 26 20.15 -8.49 18.79
N GLU A 27 20.33 -8.02 17.56
CA GLU A 27 20.09 -8.77 16.33
C GLU A 27 21.00 -10.00 16.16
N SER A 28 22.20 -9.93 16.72
CA SER A 28 23.15 -11.04 16.72
C SER A 28 22.84 -12.13 17.75
N THR A 29 21.99 -11.85 18.74
CA THR A 29 21.64 -12.85 19.77
C THR A 29 20.90 -14.05 19.16
N PRO A 30 21.18 -15.29 19.63
CA PRO A 30 20.50 -16.49 19.11
C PRO A 30 18.98 -16.44 19.25
N GLY A 31 18.48 -15.90 20.37
CA GLY A 31 17.04 -15.77 20.61
C GLY A 31 16.36 -14.82 19.61
N PHE A 32 17.00 -13.71 19.27
CA PHE A 32 16.47 -12.77 18.27
C PHE A 32 16.50 -13.38 16.87
N LYS A 33 17.57 -14.10 16.49
CA LYS A 33 17.65 -14.80 15.20
C LYS A 33 16.55 -15.86 15.05
N ALA A 34 16.33 -16.67 16.08
CA ALA A 34 15.27 -17.68 16.09
C ALA A 34 13.86 -17.05 15.99
N LEU A 35 13.63 -15.93 16.69
CA LEU A 35 12.37 -15.20 16.60
C LEU A 35 12.14 -14.59 15.21
N ARG A 36 13.18 -14.01 14.60
CA ARG A 36 13.12 -13.49 13.23
C ARG A 36 12.83 -14.60 12.22
N GLN A 37 13.43 -15.77 12.39
CA GLN A 37 13.18 -16.93 11.53
C GLN A 37 11.74 -17.43 11.67
N ARG A 38 11.23 -17.62 12.90
CA ARG A 38 9.83 -18.00 13.14
C ARG A 38 8.83 -17.00 12.57
N LEU A 39 9.12 -15.70 12.67
CA LEU A 39 8.28 -14.67 12.07
C LEU A 39 8.30 -14.72 10.55
N ALA A 40 9.44 -15.04 9.95
CA ALA A 40 9.54 -15.21 8.50
C ALA A 40 8.76 -16.45 8.03
N GLU A 41 8.88 -17.58 8.74
CA GLU A 41 8.13 -18.80 8.48
C GLU A 41 6.62 -18.55 8.60
N ALA A 42 6.15 -17.98 9.71
CA ALA A 42 4.74 -17.65 9.91
C ALA A 42 4.19 -16.64 8.88
N LYS A 43 5.05 -15.76 8.34
CA LYS A 43 4.67 -14.83 7.29
C LYS A 43 4.48 -15.54 5.95
N GLU A 44 5.39 -16.46 5.59
CA GLU A 44 5.23 -17.25 4.37
C GLU A 44 4.04 -18.21 4.47
N GLU A 45 3.83 -18.89 5.60
CA GLU A 45 2.63 -19.71 5.84
C GLU A 45 1.33 -18.91 5.69
N ARG A 46 1.28 -17.69 6.25
CA ARG A 46 0.11 -16.81 6.07
C ARG A 46 -0.07 -16.35 4.64
N LYS A 47 1.03 -16.13 3.91
CA LYS A 47 0.99 -15.71 2.52
C LYS A 47 0.48 -16.85 1.62
N GLU A 48 0.92 -18.08 1.87
CA GLU A 48 0.39 -19.28 1.21
C GLU A 48 -1.09 -19.45 1.52
N ALA A 49 -1.50 -19.37 2.79
CA ALA A 49 -2.91 -19.46 3.17
C ALA A 49 -3.78 -18.35 2.54
N LEU A 50 -3.22 -17.15 2.35
CA LEU A 50 -3.91 -16.06 1.63
C LEU A 50 -3.97 -16.32 0.12
N ALA A 51 -2.92 -16.89 -0.47
CA ALA A 51 -2.90 -17.30 -1.86
C ALA A 51 -3.94 -18.39 -2.14
N ASP A 52 -4.03 -19.42 -1.30
CA ASP A 52 -5.03 -20.49 -1.42
C ASP A 52 -6.46 -19.96 -1.29
N LYS A 53 -6.70 -19.04 -0.35
CA LYS A 53 -8.01 -18.37 -0.20
C LYS A 53 -8.35 -17.50 -1.40
N TRP A 54 -7.35 -16.86 -1.99
CA TRP A 54 -7.52 -16.05 -3.18
C TRP A 54 -7.81 -16.91 -4.41
N GLU A 55 -7.08 -18.02 -4.57
CA GLU A 55 -7.27 -18.95 -5.68
C GLU A 55 -8.59 -19.68 -5.57
N SER A 56 -8.99 -20.11 -4.39
CA SER A 56 -10.32 -20.73 -4.17
C SER A 56 -11.49 -19.76 -4.27
N ASN A 57 -11.25 -18.46 -4.44
CA ASN A 57 -12.31 -17.46 -4.56
C ASN A 57 -13.00 -17.57 -5.92
N ALA A 58 -14.30 -17.90 -5.90
CA ALA A 58 -15.14 -18.02 -7.09
C ALA A 58 -15.20 -16.72 -7.91
N GLU A 59 -15.12 -15.54 -7.27
CA GLU A 59 -15.08 -14.26 -7.99
C GLU A 59 -13.79 -14.09 -8.77
N VAL A 60 -12.66 -14.58 -8.26
CA VAL A 60 -11.36 -14.52 -8.96
C VAL A 60 -11.39 -15.42 -10.19
N HIS A 61 -11.95 -16.63 -10.06
CA HIS A 61 -12.16 -17.51 -11.19
C HIS A 61 -13.10 -16.92 -12.24
N ARG A 62 -14.24 -16.37 -11.80
CA ARG A 62 -15.18 -15.67 -12.69
C ARG A 62 -14.48 -14.52 -13.40
N TRP A 63 -13.72 -13.70 -12.69
CA TRP A 63 -13.01 -12.56 -13.26
C TRP A 63 -11.97 -12.98 -14.29
N ARG A 64 -11.21 -14.05 -14.03
CA ARG A 64 -10.25 -14.63 -15.00
C ARG A 64 -10.93 -15.17 -16.27
N SER A 65 -12.17 -15.64 -16.17
CA SER A 65 -12.92 -16.17 -17.32
C SER A 65 -13.59 -15.08 -18.19
N MET A 66 -13.74 -13.86 -17.66
CA MET A 66 -14.34 -12.75 -18.39
C MET A 66 -13.36 -12.15 -19.41
N SER A 67 -13.90 -11.61 -20.50
CA SER A 67 -13.12 -10.84 -21.47
C SER A 67 -12.61 -9.53 -20.86
N LYS A 68 -11.56 -8.95 -21.44
CA LYS A 68 -11.01 -7.66 -20.97
C LYS A 68 -12.03 -6.52 -20.98
N GLU A 69 -12.94 -6.52 -21.96
CA GLU A 69 -13.99 -5.51 -22.06
C GLU A 69 -15.04 -5.68 -20.97
N GLU A 70 -15.42 -6.91 -20.65
CA GLU A 70 -16.35 -7.21 -19.55
C GLU A 70 -15.72 -6.88 -18.19
N GLN A 71 -14.44 -7.21 -18.00
CA GLN A 71 -13.70 -6.83 -16.80
C GLN A 71 -13.67 -5.32 -16.60
N ALA A 72 -13.46 -4.55 -17.69
CA ALA A 72 -13.44 -3.10 -17.63
C ALA A 72 -14.83 -2.53 -17.28
N ARG A 73 -15.90 -3.04 -17.90
CA ARG A 73 -17.28 -2.65 -17.56
C ARG A 73 -17.61 -2.99 -16.11
N ASP A 74 -17.32 -4.21 -15.67
CA ASP A 74 -17.57 -4.67 -14.30
C ASP A 74 -16.76 -3.85 -13.27
N ALA A 75 -15.53 -3.46 -13.60
CA ALA A 75 -14.73 -2.55 -12.77
C ALA A 75 -15.35 -1.15 -12.67
N ILE A 76 -15.86 -0.60 -13.77
CA ILE A 76 -16.58 0.68 -13.79
C ILE A 76 -17.83 0.61 -12.92
N GLU A 77 -18.66 -0.43 -13.09
CA GLU A 77 -19.89 -0.62 -12.32
C GLU A 77 -19.60 -0.75 -10.81
N ARG A 78 -18.52 -1.44 -10.42
CA ARG A 78 -18.07 -1.48 -9.01
C ARG A 78 -17.61 -0.13 -8.45
N LEU A 79 -17.14 0.77 -9.31
CA LEU A 79 -16.71 2.11 -8.91
C LEU A 79 -17.87 3.09 -8.76
N VAL A 80 -19.01 2.86 -9.41
CA VAL A 80 -20.17 3.78 -9.41
C VAL A 80 -20.65 4.14 -8.00
N PRO A 81 -20.84 3.20 -7.05
CA PRO A 81 -21.28 3.56 -5.70
C PRO A 81 -20.30 4.49 -4.98
N THR A 82 -18.99 4.22 -5.14
CA THR A 82 -17.93 5.04 -4.55
C THR A 82 -17.87 6.41 -5.22
N ALA A 83 -17.97 6.47 -6.54
CA ALA A 83 -18.00 7.72 -7.29
C ALA A 83 -19.22 8.58 -6.91
N LYS A 84 -20.39 7.94 -6.72
CA LYS A 84 -21.61 8.58 -6.23
C LYS A 84 -21.39 9.18 -4.84
N ALA A 85 -20.89 8.38 -3.89
CA ALA A 85 -20.63 8.85 -2.52
C ALA A 85 -19.64 10.03 -2.49
N VAL A 86 -18.60 9.99 -3.33
CA VAL A 86 -17.63 11.08 -3.44
C VAL A 86 -18.27 12.34 -4.01
N GLU A 87 -19.05 12.25 -5.08
CA GLU A 87 -19.73 13.40 -5.68
C GLU A 87 -20.78 14.01 -4.74
N GLU A 88 -21.54 13.18 -4.03
CA GLU A 88 -22.48 13.64 -3.00
C GLU A 88 -21.77 14.35 -1.86
N SER A 89 -20.64 13.80 -1.39
CA SER A 89 -19.84 14.46 -0.34
C SER A 89 -19.24 15.79 -0.80
N ARG A 90 -18.89 15.91 -2.09
CA ARG A 90 -18.26 17.11 -2.65
C ARG A 90 -19.28 18.22 -2.90
N THR A 91 -20.45 17.86 -3.42
CA THR A 91 -21.47 18.82 -3.87
C THR A 91 -22.54 19.10 -2.82
N GLY A 92 -22.68 18.23 -1.81
CA GLY A 92 -23.74 18.30 -0.81
C GLY A 92 -25.14 18.03 -1.38
N LYS A 93 -25.23 17.47 -2.59
CA LYS A 93 -26.48 17.16 -3.30
C LYS A 93 -26.48 15.70 -3.74
N GLU A 94 -27.65 15.09 -3.83
CA GLU A 94 -27.80 13.74 -4.36
C GLU A 94 -27.25 13.65 -5.79
N CYS A 95 -26.47 12.60 -6.05
CA CYS A 95 -25.88 12.35 -7.35
C CYS A 95 -26.64 11.22 -8.05
N SER A 96 -27.03 11.45 -9.30
CA SER A 96 -27.71 10.43 -10.10
C SER A 96 -26.76 9.27 -10.44
N TYR A 97 -27.32 8.09 -10.68
CA TYR A 97 -26.53 6.92 -11.08
C TYR A 97 -25.72 7.18 -12.36
N ASP A 98 -26.35 7.82 -13.34
CA ASP A 98 -25.74 8.10 -14.65
C ASP A 98 -24.58 9.10 -14.53
N ASP A 99 -24.69 10.10 -13.65
CA ASP A 99 -23.61 11.05 -13.40
C ASP A 99 -22.44 10.39 -12.67
N ALA A 100 -22.73 9.55 -11.67
CA ALA A 100 -21.72 8.76 -10.98
C ALA A 100 -21.00 7.78 -11.90
N ARG A 101 -21.72 7.16 -12.85
CA ARG A 101 -21.17 6.26 -13.87
C ARG A 101 -20.23 6.98 -14.83
N LYS A 102 -20.62 8.16 -15.33
CA LYS A 102 -19.73 9.00 -16.16
C LYS A 102 -18.47 9.43 -15.40
N SER A 103 -18.59 9.73 -14.11
CA SER A 103 -17.43 10.03 -13.27
C SER A 103 -16.53 8.81 -13.05
N ALA A 104 -17.10 7.62 -12.85
CA ALA A 104 -16.36 6.37 -12.75
C ALA A 104 -15.64 6.02 -14.07
N GLU A 105 -16.30 6.18 -15.22
CA GLU A 105 -15.70 6.00 -16.55
C GLU A 105 -14.50 6.94 -16.74
N LYS A 106 -14.64 8.23 -16.39
CA LYS A 106 -13.52 9.18 -16.45
C LYS A 106 -12.33 8.75 -15.60
N ILE A 107 -12.57 8.22 -14.41
CA ILE A 107 -11.50 7.74 -13.52
C ILE A 107 -10.82 6.51 -14.11
N ALA A 108 -11.59 5.56 -14.66
CA ALA A 108 -11.09 4.34 -15.25
C ALA A 108 -10.21 4.61 -16.49
N TYR A 109 -10.61 5.54 -17.35
CA TYR A 109 -9.91 5.87 -18.59
C TYR A 109 -8.87 7.01 -18.46
N ARG A 110 -8.73 7.62 -17.28
CA ARG A 110 -7.82 8.76 -17.05
C ARG A 110 -6.38 8.48 -17.50
N HIS A 111 -5.87 7.28 -17.23
CA HIS A 111 -4.50 6.91 -17.61
C HIS A 111 -4.31 6.76 -19.13
N ASP A 112 -5.35 6.38 -19.87
CA ASP A 112 -5.30 6.33 -21.33
C ASP A 112 -5.36 7.73 -21.94
N ALA A 113 -6.13 8.64 -21.34
CA ALA A 113 -6.14 10.06 -21.71
C ALA A 113 -4.79 10.74 -21.43
N ASP A 114 -4.19 10.52 -20.25
CA ASP A 114 -2.90 11.08 -19.86
C ASP A 114 -1.73 10.59 -20.75
N LYS A 115 -1.86 9.40 -21.35
CA LYS A 115 -0.90 8.87 -22.33
C LYS A 115 -1.08 9.45 -23.73
N ALA A 116 -2.31 9.81 -24.11
CA ALA A 116 -2.60 10.43 -25.40
C ALA A 116 -2.13 11.88 -25.47
N GLU A 117 -2.19 12.63 -24.35
CA GLU A 117 -1.71 14.02 -24.28
C GLU A 117 -0.18 14.16 -24.23
N LYS A 118 0.56 13.08 -23.94
CA LYS A 118 2.02 13.06 -23.88
C LYS A 118 2.71 12.61 -25.17
N LYS A 119 1.94 12.41 -26.25
CA LYS A 119 2.46 12.14 -27.60
C LYS A 119 2.27 13.36 -28.49
#